data_AF-A0A128A3F3-F1
#
_entry.id   AF-A0A128A3F3-F1
#
_cell.length_a   1.000
_cell.length_b   1.000
_cell.length_c   1.000
_cell.angle_alpha   90.00
_cell.angle_beta   90.00
_cell.angle_gamma   90.00
#
_symmetry.space_group_name_H-M   'P 1'
#
loop_
_entity.id
_entity.type
_entity.pdbx_description
1 polymer ?
#
loop_
_entity_poly.entity_id
_entity_poly.type
_entity_poly.pdbx_seq_one_letter_code
_entity_poly.pdbx_strand_id
1 'polypeptide(L)'
;MQIPTSNPDPFIKSMSDKAESIRSLFLEHITTLTNKVPLKVMLGDGTVTDQESFDPARVRQFFDDLLKKTPEWENQGVTATAEKDLRRSFIKFEIKEGNYLLSAHMSLQYHALLFYKLDHRVIEIQKELADISDMITKLQVQVGPENDKIIQEKLQKEGYQGMDEQKLFEVLFNREDITQDIVKSIEVSHAEHTKLVANRDRLFGELDNMLIEVYHTTPVLIDENKMIAAEEGCLCNFNLEYLKKNTRQGNINLTRISAQTKTNLLVLLDSIIKILKN
;
A
#
# COMPACT_ATOMS: atom_id res chain seq x y z
N MET A 1 11.39 20.76 20.21
CA MET A 1 11.19 19.83 21.33
C MET A 1 9.83 19.21 21.18
N GLN A 2 9.73 17.89 21.13
CA GLN A 2 8.44 17.21 21.31
C GLN A 2 7.94 17.48 22.71
N ILE A 3 6.67 17.90 22.84
CA ILE A 3 6.06 18.16 24.14
C ILE A 3 6.03 16.82 24.88
N PRO A 4 6.79 16.67 25.99
CA PRO A 4 6.90 15.40 26.69
C PRO A 4 5.59 15.05 27.38
N THR A 5 5.46 13.81 27.82
CA THR A 5 4.33 13.34 28.63
C THR A 5 4.37 13.89 30.07
N SER A 6 5.56 14.25 30.56
CA SER A 6 5.74 14.86 31.89
C SER A 6 6.94 15.80 31.92
N ASN A 7 6.83 16.92 32.65
CA ASN A 7 7.92 17.87 32.86
C ASN A 7 7.72 18.66 34.17
N PRO A 8 8.80 18.96 34.93
CA PRO A 8 8.71 19.76 36.15
C PRO A 8 8.45 21.26 35.91
N ASP A 9 8.75 21.80 34.72
CA ASP A 9 8.46 23.21 34.40
C ASP A 9 6.95 23.45 34.34
N PRO A 10 6.38 24.44 35.07
CA PRO A 10 4.93 24.66 35.13
C PRO A 10 4.27 24.91 33.78
N PHE A 11 4.96 25.60 32.87
CA PHE A 11 4.43 25.88 31.54
C PHE A 11 4.43 24.62 30.68
N ILE A 12 5.53 23.87 30.67
CA ILE A 12 5.58 22.60 29.91
C ILE A 12 4.61 21.58 30.50
N LYS A 13 4.47 21.49 31.83
CA LYS A 13 3.45 20.65 32.45
C LYS A 13 2.05 20.98 31.92
N SER A 14 1.69 22.27 31.88
CA SER A 14 0.39 22.70 31.36
C SER A 14 0.20 22.36 29.88
N MET A 15 1.26 22.46 29.08
CA MET A 15 1.26 22.03 27.66
C MET A 15 1.10 20.51 27.55
N SER A 16 1.80 19.72 28.37
CA SER A 16 1.72 18.26 28.43
C SER A 16 0.32 17.79 28.79
N ASP A 17 -0.29 18.36 29.83
CA ASP A 17 -1.64 17.99 30.28
C ASP A 17 -2.70 18.24 29.18
N LYS A 18 -2.56 19.36 28.43
CA LYS A 18 -3.42 19.67 27.28
C LYS A 18 -3.15 18.74 26.10
N ALA A 19 -1.89 18.46 25.80
CA ALA A 19 -1.53 17.52 24.74
C ALA A 19 -2.07 16.12 25.03
N GLU A 20 -2.00 15.64 26.27
CA GLU A 20 -2.62 14.36 26.68
C GLU A 20 -4.14 14.35 26.55
N SER A 21 -4.79 15.47 26.89
CA SER A 21 -6.24 15.63 26.66
C SER A 21 -6.59 15.50 25.17
N ILE A 22 -5.79 16.11 24.30
CA ILE A 22 -5.97 15.99 22.84
C ILE A 22 -5.72 14.55 22.37
N ARG A 23 -4.64 13.91 22.83
CA ARG A 23 -4.30 12.51 22.49
C ARG A 23 -5.43 11.55 22.87
N SER A 24 -6.02 11.75 24.05
CA SER A 24 -7.13 10.93 24.54
C SER A 24 -8.38 11.08 23.67
N LEU A 25 -8.77 12.33 23.37
CA LEU A 25 -9.93 12.61 22.50
C LEU A 25 -9.70 12.10 21.07
N PHE A 26 -8.49 12.31 20.53
CA PHE A 26 -8.11 11.82 19.22
C PHE A 26 -8.21 10.29 19.15
N LEU A 27 -7.71 9.58 20.16
CA LEU A 27 -7.81 8.13 20.24
C LEU A 27 -9.27 7.66 20.29
N GLU A 28 -10.14 8.35 21.02
CA GLU A 28 -11.58 8.04 21.09
C GLU A 28 -12.26 8.19 19.71
N HIS A 29 -11.97 9.28 18.99
CA HIS A 29 -12.43 9.49 17.62
C HIS A 29 -11.94 8.39 16.69
N ILE A 30 -10.63 8.12 16.69
CA ILE A 30 -10.06 7.07 15.84
C ILE A 30 -10.70 5.71 16.16
N THR A 31 -10.83 5.35 17.43
CA THR A 31 -11.47 4.08 17.86
C THR A 31 -12.89 3.96 17.30
N THR A 32 -13.65 5.04 17.34
CA THR A 32 -15.02 5.07 16.82
C THR A 32 -15.05 4.96 15.29
N LEU A 33 -14.17 5.69 14.60
CA LEU A 33 -14.10 5.72 13.14
C LEU A 33 -13.55 4.42 12.55
N THR A 34 -12.70 3.72 13.30
CA THR A 34 -12.13 2.41 12.94
C THR A 34 -12.93 1.24 13.52
N ASN A 35 -14.17 1.48 13.95
CA ASN A 35 -15.04 0.38 14.37
C ASN A 35 -15.26 -0.58 13.20
N LYS A 36 -14.94 -1.85 13.42
CA LYS A 36 -14.95 -2.86 12.36
C LYS A 36 -16.37 -3.36 12.12
N VAL A 37 -16.71 -3.56 10.87
CA VAL A 37 -17.98 -4.13 10.42
C VAL A 37 -17.68 -5.47 9.77
N PRO A 38 -18.45 -6.53 10.08
CA PRO A 38 -18.26 -7.82 9.45
C PRO A 38 -18.56 -7.74 7.95
N LEU A 39 -17.74 -8.40 7.15
CA LEU A 39 -17.93 -8.59 5.73
C LEU A 39 -17.58 -10.02 5.35
N LYS A 40 -18.28 -10.55 4.34
CA LYS A 40 -17.91 -11.83 3.73
C LYS A 40 -17.04 -11.57 2.51
N VAL A 41 -15.96 -12.33 2.40
CA VAL A 41 -15.01 -12.27 1.29
C VAL A 41 -14.66 -13.67 0.82
N MET A 42 -13.99 -13.77 -0.31
CA MET A 42 -13.58 -15.03 -0.91
C MET A 42 -12.05 -15.13 -0.96
N LEU A 43 -11.52 -16.31 -0.63
CA LEU A 43 -10.11 -16.67 -0.77
C LEU A 43 -9.80 -17.11 -2.21
N GLY A 44 -8.52 -17.23 -2.53
CA GLY A 44 -8.04 -17.65 -3.85
C GLY A 44 -8.31 -19.10 -4.23
N ASP A 45 -9.01 -19.87 -3.40
CA ASP A 45 -9.50 -21.23 -3.69
C ASP A 45 -11.04 -21.28 -3.79
N GLY A 46 -11.71 -20.12 -3.72
CA GLY A 46 -13.17 -20.02 -3.75
C GLY A 46 -13.85 -20.17 -2.39
N THR A 47 -13.09 -20.41 -1.32
CA THR A 47 -13.64 -20.52 0.04
C THR A 47 -14.17 -19.17 0.51
N VAL A 48 -15.42 -19.15 0.98
CA VAL A 48 -16.03 -17.98 1.61
C VAL A 48 -15.60 -17.89 3.08
N THR A 49 -15.08 -16.74 3.49
CA THR A 49 -14.65 -16.47 4.86
C THR A 49 -15.25 -15.16 5.38
N ASP A 50 -15.46 -15.09 6.69
CA ASP A 50 -15.85 -13.87 7.38
C ASP A 50 -14.59 -13.07 7.74
N GLN A 51 -14.61 -11.78 7.46
CA GLN A 51 -13.58 -10.81 7.82
C GLN A 51 -14.24 -9.60 8.47
N GLU A 52 -13.44 -8.71 9.03
CA GLU A 52 -13.92 -7.43 9.54
C GLU A 52 -13.07 -6.30 8.96
N SER A 53 -13.71 -5.19 8.60
CA SER A 53 -13.02 -4.01 8.06
C SER A 53 -13.63 -2.74 8.61
N PHE A 54 -12.84 -1.67 8.59
CA PHE A 54 -13.35 -0.31 8.77
C PHE A 54 -13.28 0.47 7.45
N ASP A 55 -13.87 1.67 7.43
CA ASP A 55 -13.84 2.56 6.26
C ASP A 55 -12.80 3.68 6.46
N PRO A 56 -11.65 3.64 5.76
CA PRO A 56 -10.61 4.66 5.90
C PRO A 56 -11.06 6.03 5.37
N ALA A 57 -12.12 6.12 4.55
CA ALA A 57 -12.64 7.41 4.10
C ALA A 57 -13.19 8.24 5.26
N ARG A 58 -13.78 7.59 6.28
CA ARG A 58 -14.26 8.27 7.50
C ARG A 58 -13.15 8.95 8.28
N VAL A 59 -11.98 8.30 8.35
CA VAL A 59 -10.79 8.86 9.02
C VAL A 59 -10.24 10.05 8.22
N ARG A 60 -10.18 9.94 6.88
CA ARG A 60 -9.77 11.07 6.03
C ARG A 60 -10.72 12.25 6.16
N GLN A 61 -12.03 11.99 6.20
CA GLN A 61 -13.03 13.04 6.40
C GLN A 61 -12.87 13.71 7.77
N PHE A 62 -12.67 12.94 8.84
CA PHE A 62 -12.37 13.48 10.16
C PHE A 62 -11.15 14.41 10.16
N PHE A 63 -10.07 14.01 9.48
CA PHE A 63 -8.88 14.86 9.34
C PHE A 63 -9.15 16.14 8.54
N ASP A 64 -9.89 16.04 7.44
CA ASP A 64 -10.26 17.20 6.63
C ASP A 64 -11.15 18.19 7.41
N ASP A 65 -12.14 17.66 8.15
CA ASP A 65 -13.02 18.46 9.00
C ASP A 65 -12.26 19.13 10.16
N LEU A 66 -11.27 18.44 10.74
CA LEU A 66 -10.38 19.02 11.75
C LEU A 66 -9.59 20.21 11.19
N LEU A 67 -8.99 20.06 10.00
CA LEU A 67 -8.24 21.14 9.34
C LEU A 67 -9.14 22.33 8.98
N LYS A 68 -10.37 22.09 8.51
CA LYS A 68 -11.36 23.14 8.23
C LYS A 68 -11.77 23.91 9.48
N LYS A 69 -11.83 23.24 10.63
CA LYS A 69 -12.14 23.86 11.94
C LYS A 69 -10.93 24.60 12.54
N THR A 70 -9.73 24.48 11.96
CA THR A 70 -8.49 25.18 12.36
C THR A 70 -7.90 26.04 11.23
N PRO A 71 -8.64 26.99 10.64
CA PRO A 71 -8.19 27.76 9.47
C PRO A 71 -6.97 28.66 9.74
N GLU A 72 -6.68 28.98 11.01
CA GLU A 72 -5.53 29.76 11.43
C GLU A 72 -4.21 28.98 11.42
N TRP A 73 -4.27 27.64 11.31
CA TRP A 73 -3.09 26.78 11.25
C TRP A 73 -2.68 26.54 9.79
N GLU A 74 -1.41 26.78 9.49
CA GLU A 74 -0.81 26.41 8.22
C GLU A 74 -0.78 24.88 8.12
N ASN A 75 -1.28 24.33 7.02
CA ASN A 75 -1.38 22.89 6.81
C ASN A 75 -1.23 22.53 5.33
N GLN A 76 -0.95 21.26 5.04
CA GLN A 76 -0.79 20.74 3.67
C GLN A 76 -2.00 19.89 3.23
N GLY A 77 -3.12 19.96 3.95
CA GLY A 77 -4.25 19.04 3.76
C GLY A 77 -3.99 17.63 4.28
N VAL A 78 -4.92 16.72 3.97
CA VAL A 78 -4.83 15.30 4.30
C VAL A 78 -3.87 14.60 3.35
N THR A 79 -2.86 13.93 3.89
CA THR A 79 -1.87 13.17 3.11
C THR A 79 -2.04 11.68 3.35
N ALA A 80 -1.75 10.86 2.33
CA ALA A 80 -1.73 9.41 2.46
C ALA A 80 -0.48 8.78 1.82
N THR A 81 -0.03 7.66 2.37
CA THR A 81 1.03 6.81 1.77
C THR A 81 0.55 5.38 1.65
N ALA A 82 1.03 4.68 0.62
CA ALA A 82 0.75 3.27 0.38
C ALA A 82 2.07 2.55 0.04
N GLU A 83 2.50 1.64 0.92
CA GLU A 83 3.67 0.81 0.72
C GLU A 83 3.28 -0.67 0.92
N LYS A 84 3.26 -1.45 -0.17
CA LYS A 84 2.74 -2.83 -0.19
C LYS A 84 1.33 -2.92 0.39
N ASP A 85 1.15 -3.52 1.55
CA ASP A 85 -0.09 -3.64 2.30
C ASP A 85 -0.22 -2.57 3.40
N LEU A 86 0.88 -1.89 3.79
CA LEU A 86 0.83 -0.81 4.77
C LEU A 86 0.25 0.47 4.15
N ARG A 87 -0.67 1.09 4.88
CA ARG A 87 -1.30 2.36 4.53
C ARG A 87 -1.14 3.33 5.69
N ARG A 88 -0.97 4.61 5.37
CA ARG A 88 -0.98 5.70 6.35
C ARG A 88 -1.83 6.83 5.84
N SER A 89 -2.69 7.36 6.70
CA SER A 89 -3.37 8.65 6.49
C SER A 89 -2.94 9.59 7.60
N PHE A 90 -2.57 10.82 7.28
CA PHE A 90 -2.08 11.76 8.29
C PHE A 90 -2.30 13.22 7.89
N ILE A 91 -2.26 14.08 8.89
CA ILE A 91 -2.23 15.53 8.76
C ILE A 91 -1.06 16.10 9.55
N LYS A 92 -0.50 17.17 9.01
CA LYS A 92 0.49 18.02 9.68
C LYS A 92 0.03 19.45 9.57
N PHE A 93 0.01 20.14 10.69
CA PHE A 93 -0.40 21.53 10.74
C PHE A 93 0.41 22.27 11.80
N GLU A 94 0.70 23.54 11.55
CA GLU A 94 1.58 24.34 12.38
C GLU A 94 1.09 25.79 12.47
N ILE A 95 1.39 26.44 13.59
CA ILE A 95 1.05 27.83 13.83
C ILE A 95 2.20 28.54 14.53
N LYS A 96 2.45 29.77 14.09
CA LYS A 96 3.51 30.61 14.63
C LYS A 96 2.95 31.56 15.69
N GLU A 97 3.57 31.56 16.86
CA GLU A 97 3.30 32.50 17.94
C GLU A 97 4.60 33.23 18.31
N GLY A 98 4.76 34.47 17.83
CA GLY A 98 6.01 35.23 17.95
C GLY A 98 7.18 34.51 17.26
N ASN A 99 8.22 34.16 18.01
CA ASN A 99 9.37 33.40 17.50
C ASN A 99 9.25 31.89 17.75
N TYR A 100 8.07 31.40 18.09
CA TYR A 100 7.83 29.99 18.38
C TYR A 100 6.89 29.39 17.34
N LEU A 101 7.13 28.13 17.01
CA LEU A 101 6.31 27.34 16.12
C LEU A 101 5.74 26.17 16.92
N LEU A 102 4.41 26.09 16.98
CA LEU A 102 3.70 24.94 17.51
C LEU A 102 3.24 24.11 16.32
N SER A 103 3.67 22.86 16.23
CA SER A 103 3.27 21.94 15.18
C SER A 103 2.64 20.68 15.74
N ALA A 104 1.70 20.12 14.99
CA ALA A 104 0.99 18.90 15.32
C ALA A 104 1.11 17.89 14.16
N HIS A 105 1.26 16.62 14.51
CA HIS A 105 1.24 15.50 13.58
C HIS A 105 0.26 14.46 14.10
N MET A 106 -0.83 14.27 13.35
CA MET A 106 -1.86 13.27 13.64
C MET A 106 -1.92 12.26 12.51
N SER A 107 -1.91 10.96 12.82
CA SER A 107 -1.78 9.90 11.82
C SER A 107 -2.50 8.63 12.25
N LEU A 108 -3.01 7.88 11.28
CA LEU A 108 -3.48 6.50 11.41
C LEU A 108 -2.68 5.61 10.45
N GLN A 109 -2.14 4.52 10.97
CA GLN A 109 -1.45 3.46 10.25
C GLN A 109 -2.25 2.15 10.31
N TYR A 110 -2.45 1.52 9.16
CA TYR A 110 -3.33 0.36 8.99
C TYR A 110 -2.87 -0.51 7.82
N HIS A 111 -3.24 -1.78 7.81
CA HIS A 111 -2.98 -2.71 6.71
C HIS A 111 -4.19 -2.80 5.77
N ALA A 112 -3.92 -2.99 4.48
CA ALA A 112 -4.89 -3.31 3.44
C ALA A 112 -4.58 -4.71 2.89
N LEU A 113 -5.39 -5.68 3.28
CA LEU A 113 -5.28 -7.07 2.84
C LEU A 113 -6.19 -7.30 1.63
N LEU A 114 -5.71 -8.05 0.65
CA LEU A 114 -6.44 -8.31 -0.59
C LEU A 114 -7.22 -9.62 -0.48
N PHE A 115 -8.50 -9.56 -0.79
CA PHE A 115 -9.40 -10.72 -0.92
C PHE A 115 -10.21 -10.59 -2.20
N TYR A 116 -10.82 -11.68 -2.66
CA TYR A 116 -11.78 -11.57 -3.77
C TYR A 116 -13.17 -11.17 -3.25
N LYS A 117 -13.88 -10.38 -4.06
CA LYS A 117 -15.32 -10.17 -3.84
C LYS A 117 -16.09 -11.51 -3.92
N LEU A 118 -17.23 -11.58 -3.23
CA LEU A 118 -18.14 -12.71 -3.36
C LEU A 118 -18.79 -12.72 -4.74
N ASP A 119 -18.18 -13.46 -5.66
CA ASP A 119 -18.64 -13.55 -7.03
C ASP A 119 -18.32 -14.94 -7.59
N HIS A 120 -19.35 -15.62 -8.12
CA HIS A 120 -19.20 -16.95 -8.70
C HIS A 120 -18.16 -16.99 -9.82
N ARG A 121 -17.96 -15.86 -10.50
CA ARG A 121 -16.98 -15.76 -11.59
C ARG A 121 -15.55 -16.03 -11.11
N VAL A 122 -15.22 -15.75 -9.84
CA VAL A 122 -13.90 -16.09 -9.26
C VAL A 122 -13.65 -17.59 -9.34
N ILE A 123 -14.65 -18.38 -8.97
CA ILE A 123 -14.58 -19.86 -8.95
C ILE A 123 -14.48 -20.41 -10.37
N GLU A 124 -15.24 -19.84 -11.31
CA GLU A 124 -15.17 -20.21 -12.73
C GLU A 124 -13.79 -19.96 -13.30
N ILE A 125 -13.23 -18.76 -13.09
CA ILE A 125 -11.89 -18.42 -13.59
C ILE A 125 -10.84 -19.35 -13.00
N GLN A 126 -10.93 -19.70 -11.70
CA GLN A 126 -9.98 -20.63 -11.09
C GLN A 126 -10.05 -22.03 -11.72
N LYS A 127 -11.24 -22.52 -12.07
CA LYS A 127 -11.38 -23.79 -12.81
C LYS A 127 -10.80 -23.69 -14.21
N GLU A 128 -11.12 -22.62 -14.94
CA GLU A 128 -10.54 -22.36 -16.28
C GLU A 128 -9.00 -22.31 -16.22
N LEU A 129 -8.43 -21.65 -15.21
CA LEU A 129 -6.98 -21.56 -15.01
C LEU A 129 -6.34 -22.92 -14.68
N ALA A 130 -7.02 -23.77 -13.91
CA ALA A 130 -6.57 -25.13 -13.62
C ALA A 130 -6.55 -25.98 -14.91
N ASP A 131 -7.64 -25.94 -15.68
CA ASP A 131 -7.72 -26.64 -16.97
C ASP A 131 -6.65 -26.16 -17.95
N ILE A 132 -6.42 -24.84 -18.04
CA ILE A 132 -5.36 -24.26 -18.87
C ILE A 132 -3.98 -24.69 -18.42
N SER A 133 -3.71 -24.73 -17.11
CA SER A 133 -2.44 -25.21 -16.58
C SER A 133 -2.19 -26.67 -16.93
N ASP A 134 -3.21 -27.52 -16.84
CA ASP A 134 -3.13 -28.92 -17.23
C ASP A 134 -2.88 -29.09 -18.73
N MET A 135 -3.55 -28.30 -19.57
CA MET A 135 -3.34 -28.30 -21.02
C MET A 135 -1.92 -27.84 -21.40
N ILE A 136 -1.42 -26.76 -20.79
CA ILE A 136 -0.05 -26.27 -20.99
C ILE A 136 0.96 -27.33 -20.59
N THR A 137 0.77 -27.98 -19.43
CA THR A 137 1.67 -29.03 -18.94
C THR A 137 1.73 -30.22 -19.91
N LYS A 138 0.58 -30.65 -20.46
CA LYS A 138 0.51 -31.72 -21.47
C LYS A 138 1.24 -31.35 -22.75
N LEU A 139 1.03 -30.12 -23.25
CA LEU A 139 1.71 -29.63 -24.45
C LEU A 139 3.22 -29.55 -24.24
N GLN A 140 3.68 -29.07 -23.08
CA GLN A 140 5.11 -28.97 -22.76
C GLN A 140 5.86 -30.30 -22.85
N VAL A 141 5.23 -31.42 -22.48
CA VAL A 141 5.83 -32.76 -22.63
C VAL A 141 5.99 -33.15 -24.11
N GLN A 142 5.11 -32.66 -24.98
CA GLN A 142 5.10 -32.98 -26.42
C GLN A 142 6.00 -32.06 -27.25
N VAL A 143 6.35 -30.87 -26.75
CA VAL A 143 7.16 -29.86 -27.47
C VAL A 143 8.47 -30.42 -28.01
N GLY A 144 9.24 -31.15 -27.20
CA GLY A 144 10.55 -31.69 -27.63
C GLY A 144 10.41 -32.66 -28.81
N PRO A 145 9.68 -33.77 -28.64
CA PRO A 145 9.46 -34.74 -29.72
C PRO A 145 8.81 -34.16 -30.99
N GLU A 146 7.88 -33.21 -30.85
CA GLU A 146 7.25 -32.55 -32.00
C GLU A 146 8.22 -31.65 -32.75
N ASN A 147 9.04 -30.86 -32.04
CA ASN A 147 10.06 -30.02 -32.66
C ASN A 147 11.09 -30.88 -33.41
N ASP A 148 11.56 -31.97 -32.80
CA ASP A 148 12.50 -32.90 -33.42
C ASP A 148 11.91 -33.50 -34.71
N LYS A 149 10.63 -33.86 -34.68
CA LYS A 149 9.91 -34.38 -35.85
C LYS A 149 9.77 -33.32 -36.95
N ILE A 150 9.42 -32.08 -36.62
CA ILE A 150 9.31 -30.98 -37.59
C ILE A 150 10.66 -30.71 -38.25
N ILE A 151 11.73 -30.65 -37.45
CA ILE A 151 13.11 -30.46 -37.95
C ILE A 151 13.48 -31.60 -38.90
N GLN A 152 13.25 -32.86 -38.50
CA GLN A 152 13.52 -34.02 -39.35
C GLN A 152 12.72 -33.99 -40.65
N GLU A 153 11.40 -33.83 -40.60
CA GLU A 153 10.56 -33.80 -41.80
C GLU A 153 10.96 -32.71 -42.78
N LYS A 154 11.35 -31.54 -42.27
CA LYS A 154 11.79 -30.42 -43.12
C LYS A 154 13.15 -30.68 -43.74
N LEU A 155 14.12 -31.18 -42.98
CA LEU A 155 15.43 -31.58 -43.50
C LEU A 155 15.31 -32.70 -44.55
N GLN A 156 14.41 -33.66 -44.35
CA GLN A 156 14.16 -34.73 -45.32
C GLN A 156 13.56 -34.21 -46.63
N LYS A 157 12.60 -33.28 -46.56
CA LYS A 157 11.99 -32.66 -47.76
C LYS A 157 12.99 -31.89 -48.61
N GLU A 158 13.98 -31.26 -47.98
CA GLU A 158 15.07 -30.54 -48.66
C GLU A 158 16.19 -31.47 -49.16
N GLY A 159 16.06 -32.80 -48.98
CA GLY A 159 16.98 -33.80 -49.52
C GLY A 159 18.13 -34.19 -48.58
N TYR A 160 18.12 -33.77 -47.32
CA TYR A 160 19.17 -34.07 -46.34
C TYR A 160 18.97 -35.39 -45.58
N GLN A 161 18.28 -36.38 -46.19
CA GLN A 161 18.07 -37.69 -45.58
C GLN A 161 19.40 -38.44 -45.36
N GLY A 162 19.59 -38.97 -44.15
CA GLY A 162 20.73 -39.84 -43.83
C GLY A 162 22.08 -39.14 -43.64
N MET A 163 22.10 -37.80 -43.54
CA MET A 163 23.29 -37.05 -43.15
C MET A 163 23.62 -37.24 -41.66
N ASP A 164 24.91 -37.19 -41.33
CA ASP A 164 25.37 -37.16 -39.94
C ASP A 164 25.03 -35.81 -39.27
N GLU A 165 24.97 -35.81 -37.93
CA GLU A 165 24.55 -34.66 -37.13
C GLU A 165 25.42 -33.42 -37.35
N GLN A 166 26.71 -33.61 -37.62
CA GLN A 166 27.66 -32.52 -37.84
C GLN A 166 27.35 -31.77 -39.15
N LYS A 167 27.06 -32.51 -40.23
CA LYS A 167 26.63 -31.92 -41.51
C LYS A 167 25.26 -31.27 -41.41
N LEU A 168 24.32 -31.86 -40.67
CA LEU A 168 23.00 -31.26 -40.44
C LEU A 168 23.11 -29.92 -39.70
N PHE A 169 23.99 -29.83 -38.71
CA PHE A 169 24.28 -28.58 -38.01
C PHE A 169 24.86 -27.52 -38.97
N GLU A 170 25.84 -27.89 -39.80
CA GLU A 170 26.41 -26.98 -40.81
C GLU A 170 25.36 -26.49 -41.81
N VAL A 171 24.41 -27.34 -42.21
CA VAL A 171 23.29 -26.94 -43.08
C VAL A 171 22.42 -25.91 -42.37
N LEU A 172 21.96 -26.19 -41.15
CA LEU A 172 21.12 -25.26 -40.38
C LEU A 172 21.84 -23.93 -40.06
N PHE A 173 23.16 -23.97 -39.86
CA PHE A 173 23.96 -22.78 -39.60
C PHE A 173 24.16 -21.90 -40.85
N ASN A 174 24.36 -22.52 -42.01
CA ASN A 174 24.68 -21.79 -43.24
C ASN A 174 23.47 -21.47 -44.13
N ARG A 175 22.33 -22.17 -43.94
CA ARG A 175 21.09 -22.01 -44.74
C ARG A 175 20.01 -21.34 -43.91
N GLU A 176 20.06 -20.02 -43.89
CA GLU A 176 19.09 -19.19 -43.16
C GLU A 176 17.65 -19.38 -43.68
N ASP A 177 17.47 -19.66 -44.98
CA ASP A 177 16.18 -19.93 -45.60
C ASP A 177 15.49 -21.19 -45.02
N ILE A 178 16.25 -22.26 -44.82
CA ILE A 178 15.76 -23.52 -44.24
C ILE A 178 15.46 -23.31 -42.76
N THR A 179 16.37 -22.64 -42.04
CA THR A 179 16.22 -22.37 -40.61
C THR A 179 15.00 -21.50 -40.33
N GLN A 180 14.75 -20.46 -41.13
CA GLN A 180 13.56 -19.64 -41.00
C GLN A 180 12.26 -20.43 -41.26
N ASP A 181 12.26 -21.35 -42.21
CA ASP A 181 11.08 -22.17 -42.51
C ASP A 181 10.78 -23.22 -41.42
N ILE A 182 11.84 -23.79 -40.83
CA ILE A 182 11.73 -24.66 -39.64
C ILE A 182 11.16 -23.86 -38.47
N VAL A 183 11.69 -22.67 -38.20
CA VAL A 183 11.20 -21.80 -37.11
C VAL A 183 9.73 -21.46 -37.31
N LYS A 184 9.31 -21.05 -38.51
CA LYS A 184 7.89 -20.79 -38.83
C LYS A 184 7.00 -22.01 -38.60
N SER A 185 7.48 -23.20 -39.00
CA SER A 185 6.73 -24.45 -38.81
C SER A 185 6.55 -24.79 -37.33
N ILE A 186 7.60 -24.58 -36.53
CA ILE A 186 7.57 -24.72 -35.08
C ILE A 186 6.61 -23.69 -34.45
N GLU A 187 6.67 -22.41 -34.84
CA GLU A 187 5.76 -21.37 -34.35
C GLU A 187 4.28 -21.70 -34.62
N VAL A 188 3.97 -22.23 -35.81
CA VAL A 188 2.62 -22.68 -36.16
C VAL A 188 2.19 -23.85 -35.27
N SER A 189 3.08 -24.80 -34.99
CA SER A 189 2.82 -25.94 -34.10
C SER A 189 2.53 -25.48 -32.65
N HIS A 190 3.21 -24.43 -32.18
CA HIS A 190 3.03 -23.86 -30.84
C HIS A 190 1.95 -22.78 -30.74
N ALA A 191 1.15 -22.59 -31.80
CA ALA A 191 0.09 -21.58 -31.83
C ALA A 191 -0.98 -21.82 -30.73
N GLU A 192 -1.27 -23.08 -30.41
CA GLU A 192 -2.21 -23.43 -29.34
C GLU A 192 -1.64 -23.09 -27.96
N HIS A 193 -0.39 -23.46 -27.67
CA HIS A 193 0.29 -23.10 -26.42
C HIS A 193 0.30 -21.57 -26.22
N THR A 194 0.60 -20.81 -27.29
CA THR A 194 0.59 -19.34 -27.25
C THR A 194 -0.79 -18.78 -26.91
N LYS A 195 -1.86 -19.33 -27.51
CA LYS A 195 -3.26 -18.93 -27.20
C LYS A 195 -3.64 -19.25 -25.76
N LEU A 196 -3.24 -20.41 -25.24
CA LEU A 196 -3.49 -20.81 -23.86
C LEU A 196 -2.81 -19.88 -22.85
N VAL A 197 -1.54 -19.53 -23.09
CA VAL A 197 -0.81 -18.56 -22.26
C VAL A 197 -1.48 -17.19 -22.30
N ALA A 198 -1.87 -16.70 -23.47
CA ALA A 198 -2.57 -15.43 -23.60
C ALA A 198 -3.93 -15.44 -22.86
N ASN A 199 -4.68 -16.54 -22.94
CA ASN A 199 -5.94 -16.67 -22.21
C ASN A 199 -5.73 -16.74 -20.68
N ARG A 200 -4.69 -17.46 -20.23
CA ARG A 200 -4.28 -17.50 -18.81
C ARG A 200 -4.00 -16.10 -18.28
N ASP A 201 -3.19 -15.32 -18.99
CA ASP A 201 -2.81 -13.97 -18.55
C ASP A 201 -4.02 -13.02 -18.53
N ARG A 202 -4.94 -13.17 -19.50
CA ARG A 202 -6.23 -12.45 -19.50
C ARG A 202 -7.06 -12.79 -18.26
N LEU A 203 -7.15 -14.08 -17.91
CA LEU A 203 -7.91 -14.55 -16.74
C LEU A 203 -7.29 -14.07 -15.42
N PHE A 204 -5.96 -14.02 -15.30
CA PHE A 204 -5.31 -13.39 -14.14
C PHE A 204 -5.66 -11.90 -14.02
N GLY A 205 -5.62 -11.16 -15.13
CA GLY A 205 -6.06 -9.76 -15.12
C GLY A 205 -7.54 -9.60 -14.76
N GLU A 206 -8.40 -10.55 -15.14
CA GLU A 206 -9.80 -10.58 -14.71
C GLU A 206 -9.92 -10.78 -13.20
N LEU A 207 -9.17 -11.73 -12.62
CA LEU A 207 -9.10 -11.95 -11.17
C LEU A 207 -8.59 -10.71 -10.42
N ASP A 208 -7.53 -10.06 -10.89
CA ASP A 208 -6.97 -8.87 -10.24
C ASP A 208 -8.02 -7.75 -10.08
N ASN A 209 -8.91 -7.59 -11.08
CA ASN A 209 -10.02 -6.63 -11.04
C ASN A 209 -11.15 -7.02 -10.08
N MET A 210 -11.14 -8.24 -9.55
CA MET A 210 -12.10 -8.75 -8.57
C MET A 210 -11.58 -8.66 -7.13
N LEU A 211 -10.35 -8.19 -6.93
CA LEU A 211 -9.78 -7.98 -5.61
C LEU A 211 -10.42 -6.77 -4.92
N ILE A 212 -10.64 -6.91 -3.62
CA ILE A 212 -11.10 -5.88 -2.71
C ILE A 212 -10.12 -5.77 -1.53
N GLU A 213 -9.93 -4.54 -1.05
CA GLU A 213 -9.11 -4.28 0.14
C GLU A 213 -9.96 -4.42 1.41
N VAL A 214 -9.42 -5.15 2.39
CA VAL A 214 -9.96 -5.32 3.73
C VAL A 214 -8.98 -4.67 4.70
N TYR A 215 -9.46 -3.65 5.41
CA TYR A 215 -8.61 -2.78 6.20
C TYR A 215 -8.55 -3.18 7.67
N HIS A 216 -7.33 -3.31 8.19
CA HIS A 216 -7.06 -3.73 9.55
C HIS A 216 -6.20 -2.70 10.28
N THR A 217 -6.61 -2.36 11.50
CA THR A 217 -5.83 -1.55 12.42
C THR A 217 -6.20 -1.91 13.85
N THR A 218 -5.35 -1.48 14.76
CA THR A 218 -5.57 -1.52 16.21
C THR A 218 -5.58 -0.07 16.69
N PRO A 219 -6.70 0.47 17.20
CA PRO A 219 -6.78 1.87 17.61
C PRO A 219 -6.08 2.07 18.95
N VAL A 220 -4.75 2.10 18.92
CA VAL A 220 -3.88 2.41 20.05
C VAL A 220 -2.96 3.57 19.69
N LEU A 221 -2.58 4.38 20.68
CA LEU A 221 -1.55 5.38 20.48
C LEU A 221 -0.18 4.71 20.38
N ILE A 222 0.53 4.99 19.30
CA ILE A 222 1.89 4.53 19.05
C ILE A 222 2.83 5.74 18.99
N ASP A 223 4.12 5.50 19.23
CA ASP A 223 5.15 6.51 19.05
C ASP A 223 5.73 6.48 17.62
N GLU A 224 6.65 7.41 17.32
CA GLU A 224 7.26 7.50 15.99
C GLU A 224 8.11 6.26 15.65
N ASN A 225 8.74 5.62 16.64
CA ASN A 225 9.58 4.44 16.41
C ASN A 225 8.71 3.24 15.99
N LYS A 226 7.62 3.01 16.70
CA LYS A 226 6.61 1.99 16.38
C LYS A 226 6.01 2.24 15.00
N MET A 227 5.70 3.50 14.68
CA MET A 227 5.19 3.87 13.36
C MET A 227 6.22 3.58 12.24
N ILE A 228 7.50 3.87 12.47
CA ILE A 228 8.60 3.53 11.53
C ILE A 228 8.78 2.01 11.42
N ALA A 229 8.59 1.27 12.51
CA ALA A 229 8.63 -0.20 12.54
C ALA A 229 7.38 -0.87 11.92
N ALA A 230 6.55 -0.12 11.21
CA ALA A 230 5.32 -0.60 10.57
C ALA A 230 4.26 -1.15 11.54
N GLU A 231 4.28 -0.78 12.83
CA GLU A 231 3.22 -1.17 13.76
C GLU A 231 1.89 -0.48 13.45
N GLU A 232 0.77 -1.19 13.58
CA GLU A 232 -0.56 -0.60 13.47
C GLU A 232 -0.86 0.35 14.64
N GLY A 233 -1.57 1.43 14.34
CA GLY A 233 -2.05 2.35 15.37
C GLY A 233 -2.12 3.79 14.91
N CYS A 234 -2.30 4.68 15.86
CA CYS A 234 -2.43 6.10 15.60
C CYS A 234 -1.38 6.91 16.36
N LEU A 235 -0.93 8.00 15.77
CA LEU A 235 0.06 8.91 16.35
C LEU A 235 -0.58 10.27 16.52
N CYS A 236 -0.33 10.91 17.67
CA CYS A 236 -0.74 12.28 17.93
C CYS A 236 0.37 13.00 18.70
N ASN A 237 1.20 13.73 17.94
CA ASN A 237 2.38 14.42 18.46
C ASN A 237 2.25 15.92 18.33
N PHE A 238 2.75 16.62 19.34
CA PHE A 238 2.91 18.07 19.33
C PHE A 238 4.36 18.43 19.57
N ASN A 239 4.87 19.36 18.76
CA ASN A 239 6.22 19.86 18.85
C ASN A 239 6.18 21.37 19.05
N LEU A 240 7.02 21.86 19.96
CA LEU A 240 7.31 23.27 20.13
C LEU A 240 8.73 23.53 19.65
N GLU A 241 8.91 24.47 18.72
CA GLU A 241 10.20 24.84 18.14
C GLU A 241 10.43 26.35 18.26
N TYR A 242 11.70 26.77 18.31
CA TYR A 242 12.08 28.19 18.25
C TYR A 242 12.58 28.54 16.85
N LEU A 243 12.10 29.65 16.30
CA LEU A 243 12.47 30.16 14.99
C LEU A 243 13.57 31.21 15.12
N LYS A 244 14.73 30.93 14.52
CA LYS A 244 15.86 31.87 14.44
C LYS A 244 16.35 31.96 13.01
N LYS A 245 16.19 33.12 12.36
CA LYS A 245 16.63 33.35 10.96
C LYS A 245 16.18 32.24 9.99
N ASN A 246 14.91 31.86 10.06
CA ASN A 246 14.29 30.75 9.30
C ASN A 246 14.83 29.33 9.60
N THR A 247 15.67 29.16 10.61
CA THR A 247 16.06 27.84 11.13
C THR A 247 15.16 27.45 12.31
N ARG A 248 14.63 26.23 12.26
CA ARG A 248 13.87 25.62 13.36
C ARG A 248 14.85 25.03 14.38
N GLN A 249 14.67 25.37 15.66
CA GLN A 249 15.51 24.87 16.75
C GLN A 249 14.66 24.13 17.79
N GLY A 250 15.03 22.87 18.04
CA GLY A 250 14.35 22.04 19.02
C GLY A 250 14.68 22.38 20.47
N ASN A 251 15.85 22.97 20.74
CA ASN A 251 16.30 23.35 22.09
C ASN A 251 15.76 24.74 22.45
N ILE A 252 14.77 24.78 23.34
CA ILE A 252 14.09 26.01 23.73
C ILE A 252 14.51 26.41 25.14
N ASN A 253 14.95 27.66 25.30
CA ASN A 253 15.07 28.25 26.63
C ASN A 253 13.70 28.79 27.08
N LEU A 254 13.04 28.03 27.96
CA LEU A 254 11.69 28.31 28.47
C LEU A 254 11.58 29.64 29.25
N THR A 255 12.69 30.15 29.79
CA THR A 255 12.73 31.44 30.50
C THR A 255 12.62 32.63 29.55
N ARG A 256 12.93 32.44 28.27
CA ARG A 256 12.86 33.49 27.23
C ARG A 256 11.49 33.59 26.56
N ILE A 257 10.59 32.64 26.83
CA ILE A 257 9.22 32.69 26.31
C ILE A 257 8.44 33.71 27.15
N SER A 258 7.88 34.73 26.50
CA SER A 258 7.08 35.75 27.18
C SER A 258 5.83 35.13 27.82
N ALA A 259 5.33 35.71 28.91
CA ALA A 259 4.11 35.25 29.56
C ALA A 259 2.92 35.24 28.60
N GLN A 260 2.80 36.26 27.74
CA GLN A 260 1.76 36.33 26.73
C GLN A 260 1.85 35.18 25.73
N THR A 261 3.05 34.90 25.21
CA THR A 261 3.29 33.77 24.29
C THR A 261 2.93 32.44 24.94
N LYS A 262 3.30 32.23 26.21
CA LYS A 262 2.92 31.03 26.96
C LYS A 262 1.41 30.86 27.03
N THR A 263 0.68 31.93 27.38
CA THR A 263 -0.78 31.93 27.43
C THR A 263 -1.38 31.62 26.05
N ASN A 264 -0.89 32.27 25.00
CA ASN A 264 -1.40 32.07 23.64
C ASN A 264 -1.21 30.63 23.16
N LEU A 265 -0.03 30.03 23.40
CA LEU A 265 0.24 28.62 23.07
C LEU A 265 -0.72 27.66 23.80
N LEU A 266 -1.03 27.93 25.08
CA LEU A 266 -2.00 27.13 25.84
C LEU A 266 -3.42 27.27 25.28
N VAL A 267 -3.82 28.49 24.88
CA VAL A 267 -5.14 28.76 24.26
C VAL A 267 -5.28 28.04 22.91
N LEU A 268 -4.19 27.93 22.14
CA LEU A 268 -4.17 27.18 20.88
C LEU A 268 -4.37 25.67 21.08
N LEU A 269 -3.84 25.10 22.16
CA LEU A 269 -4.17 23.70 22.49
C LEU A 269 -5.61 23.56 22.97
N ASP A 270 -6.14 24.53 23.72
CA ASP A 270 -7.54 24.52 24.15
C ASP A 270 -8.52 24.62 22.98
N SER A 271 -8.18 25.33 21.90
CA SER A 271 -9.03 25.38 20.71
C SER A 271 -9.13 24.00 20.05
N ILE A 272 -8.02 23.27 19.92
CA ILE A 272 -8.02 21.88 19.42
C ILE A 272 -8.86 20.97 20.33
N ILE A 273 -8.71 21.07 21.65
CA ILE A 273 -9.53 20.29 22.61
C ILE A 273 -11.02 20.56 22.39
N LYS A 274 -11.43 21.82 22.24
CA LYS A 274 -12.82 22.19 21.99
C LYS A 274 -13.34 21.63 20.67
N ILE A 275 -12.51 21.66 19.63
CA ILE A 275 -12.85 21.11 18.31
C ILE A 275 -13.05 19.60 18.40
N LEU A 276 -12.20 18.88 19.13
CA LEU A 276 -12.31 17.43 19.27
C LEU A 276 -13.44 16.99 20.22
N LYS A 277 -13.97 17.87 21.06
CA LYS A 277 -15.16 17.58 21.89
C LYS A 277 -16.48 17.76 21.14
N ASN A 278 -16.47 18.44 19.99
CA ASN A 278 -17.65 18.86 19.22
C ASN A 278 -17.72 18.19 17.85
#